data_AF-M1VPB5-F1
#
_entry.id   AF-M1VPB5-F1
#
_cell.length_a   1.000
_cell.length_b   1.000
_cell.length_c   1.000
_cell.angle_alpha   90.00
_cell.angle_beta   90.00
_cell.angle_gamma   90.00
#
_symmetry.space_group_name_H-M   'P 1'
#
loop_
_entity.id
_entity.type
_entity.pdbx_description
1 polymer ?
#
loop_
_entity_poly.entity_id
_entity_poly.type
_entity_poly.pdbx_seq_one_letter_code
_entity_poly.pdbx_strand_id
1 'polypeptide(L)' 'MSHSIVPLTVPQSRRFEKKSRNDILMKIRLGKVEVTFFHSINQEILETILDKVLFYDNPAQ' A
#
# COMPACT_ATOMS: atom_id res chain seq x y z
N MET A 1 4.02 35.99 15.00
CA MET A 1 3.18 35.42 13.93
C MET A 1 2.61 34.08 14.40
N SER A 2 1.52 34.13 15.16
CA SER A 2 0.79 32.94 15.63
C SER A 2 0.01 32.34 14.47
N HIS A 3 0.51 31.25 13.88
CA HIS A 3 -0.26 30.49 12.91
C HIS A 3 -1.39 29.78 13.65
N SER A 4 -2.64 30.04 13.28
CA SER A 4 -3.78 29.26 13.77
C SER A 4 -3.58 27.82 13.34
N ILE A 5 -3.74 26.87 14.27
CA ILE A 5 -3.84 25.45 13.94
C ILE A 5 -5.18 25.28 13.22
N VAL A 6 -5.18 25.51 11.91
CA VAL A 6 -6.31 25.18 11.05
C VAL A 6 -6.34 23.66 10.97
N PRO A 7 -7.49 23.00 11.21
CA PRO A 7 -7.63 21.60 10.92
C PRO A 7 -7.32 21.42 9.43
N LEU A 8 -6.14 20.87 9.12
CA LEU A 8 -5.90 20.32 7.81
C LEU A 8 -7.01 19.29 7.63
N THR A 9 -7.86 19.48 6.62
CA THR A 9 -8.83 18.46 6.22
C THR A 9 -8.03 17.18 6.07
N VAL A 10 -8.21 16.26 7.01
CA VAL A 10 -7.51 14.97 6.98
C VAL A 10 -7.83 14.42 5.60
N PRO A 11 -6.83 14.25 4.70
CA PRO A 11 -7.12 13.71 3.38
C PRO A 11 -7.85 12.41 3.65
N GLN A 12 -9.06 12.29 3.10
CA GLN A 12 -9.88 11.09 3.33
C GLN A 12 -9.00 9.92 2.97
N SER A 13 -8.55 9.17 4.00
CA SER A 13 -7.64 8.07 3.78
C SER A 13 -8.44 7.05 2.99
N ARG A 14 -8.16 7.01 1.68
CA ARG A 14 -8.85 6.09 0.80
C ARG A 14 -8.48 4.72 1.31
N ARG A 15 -9.47 4.00 1.84
CA ARG A 15 -9.34 2.58 2.10
C ARG A 15 -9.13 1.96 0.73
N PHE A 16 -7.88 1.73 0.35
CA PHE A 16 -7.59 0.75 -0.67
C PHE A 16 -8.36 -0.49 -0.27
N GLU A 17 -9.10 -1.08 -1.21
CA GLU A 17 -9.57 -2.43 -0.97
C GLU A 17 -8.37 -3.20 -0.48
N LYS A 18 -8.52 -3.89 0.64
CA LYS A 18 -7.47 -4.67 1.26
C LYS A 18 -7.18 -5.81 0.31
N LYS A 19 -6.49 -5.53 -0.81
CA LYS A 19 -5.77 -6.51 -1.61
C LYS A 19 -4.97 -7.24 -0.56
N SER A 20 -5.26 -8.52 -0.43
CA SER A 20 -4.66 -9.38 0.58
C SER A 20 -3.18 -9.03 0.63
N ARG A 21 -2.69 -8.75 1.85
CA ARG A 21 -1.25 -8.72 2.14
C ARG A 21 -0.61 -9.77 1.26
N ASN A 22 0.34 -9.38 0.38
CA ASN A 22 1.13 -10.26 -0.49
C ASN A 22 0.84 -11.72 -0.18
N ASP A 23 0.06 -12.41 -1.02
CA ASP A 23 -0.45 -13.74 -0.68
C ASP A 23 0.73 -14.59 -0.17
N ILE A 24 0.68 -14.91 1.12
CA ILE A 24 1.73 -15.69 1.77
C ILE A 24 1.66 -17.06 1.13
N LEU A 25 2.66 -17.38 0.31
CA LEU A 25 2.76 -18.67 -0.34
C LEU A 25 3.01 -19.76 0.69
N MET A 26 3.88 -19.49 1.66
CA MET A 26 4.25 -20.46 2.68
C MET A 26 4.79 -19.77 3.93
N LYS A 27 4.48 -20.30 5.11
CA LYS A 27 5.04 -19.84 6.37
C LYS A 27 5.49 -21.06 7.18
N ILE A 28 6.77 -21.13 7.50
CA ILE A 28 7.40 -22.22 8.27
C ILE A 28 7.97 -21.65 9.55
N ARG A 29 7.70 -22.31 10.68
CA ARG A 29 8.28 -21.95 11.98
C ARG A 29 9.16 -23.10 12.48
N LEU A 30 10.44 -22.83 12.68
CA LEU A 30 11.43 -23.73 13.25
C LEU A 30 11.85 -23.19 14.62
N GLY A 31 11.10 -23.58 15.66
CA GLY A 31 11.29 -23.11 17.02
C GLY A 31 11.08 -21.59 17.16
N LYS A 32 12.18 -20.85 17.30
CA LYS A 32 12.20 -19.38 17.41
C LYS A 32 12.35 -18.67 16.06
N VAL A 33 12.66 -19.39 14.98
CA VAL A 33 12.83 -18.82 13.65
C VAL A 33 11.54 -18.97 12.85
N GLU A 34 11.13 -17.89 12.18
CA GLU A 34 10.00 -17.86 11.27
C GLU A 34 10.48 -17.49 9.87
N VAL A 35 10.16 -18.31 8.88
CA VAL A 35 10.43 -18.06 7.46
C VAL A 35 9.09 -17.92 6.75
N THR A 36 8.90 -16.79 6.06
CA THR A 36 7.67 -16.52 5.29
C THR A 36 8.04 -16.25 3.84
N PHE A 37 7.42 -17.01 2.94
CA PHE A 37 7.49 -16.86 1.50
C PHE A 37 6.25 -16.12 1.02
N PHE A 38 6.45 -15.12 0.15
CA PHE A 38 5.40 -14.27 -0.38
C PHE A 38 5.29 -14.45 -1.89
N HIS A 39 4.10 -14.25 -2.44
CA HIS A 39 3.93 -14.23 -3.88
C HIS A 39 4.74 -13.07 -4.48
N SER A 40 5.51 -13.35 -5.53
CA SER A 40 6.23 -12.32 -6.26
C SER A 40 5.24 -11.38 -6.94
N ILE A 41 5.51 -10.09 -6.88
CA ILE A 41 4.78 -9.13 -7.69
C ILE A 41 5.28 -9.31 -9.13
N ASN A 42 4.39 -9.71 -10.03
CA ASN A 42 4.72 -9.78 -11.46
C ASN A 42 4.85 -8.35 -12.04
N GLN A 43 5.45 -8.22 -13.22
CA GLN A 43 5.67 -6.92 -13.84
C GLN A 43 4.35 -6.17 -14.13
N GLU A 44 3.31 -6.88 -14.59
CA GLU A 44 2.00 -6.29 -14.89
C GLU A 44 1.31 -5.69 -13.65
N ILE A 45 1.38 -6.38 -12.50
CA ILE A 45 0.82 -5.88 -11.23
C ILE A 45 1.66 -4.72 -10.72
N LEU A 46 2.98 -4.77 -10.88
CA LEU A 46 3.86 -3.66 -10.53
C LEU A 46 3.50 -2.40 -11.33
N GLU A 47 3.39 -2.52 -12.65
CA GLU A 47 2.99 -1.42 -13.54
C GLU A 47 1.61 -0.87 -13.17
N THR A 48 0.64 -1.75 -12.92
CA THR A 48 -0.70 -1.34 -12.46
C THR A 48 -0.68 -0.59 -11.12
N ILE A 49 0.19 -1.00 -10.19
CA ILE A 49 0.34 -0.31 -8.90
C ILE A 49 0.97 1.07 -9.13
N LEU A 50 2.02 1.14 -9.94
CA LEU A 50 2.70 2.39 -10.26
C LEU A 50 1.76 3.36 -10.95
N ASP A 51 0.99 2.91 -11.94
CA ASP A 51 -0.04 3.73 -12.61
C ASP A 51 -1.04 4.29 -11.58
N LYS A 52 -1.62 3.43 -10.74
CA LYS A 52 -2.60 3.87 -9.73
C LYS A 52 -2.03 4.86 -8.72
N VAL A 53 -0.74 4.78 -8.40
CA VAL A 53 -0.07 5.71 -7.49
C VAL A 53 0.32 7.00 -8.22
N LEU A 54 0.79 6.93 -9.46
CA LEU A 54 1.21 8.10 -10.25
C LEU A 54 0.02 8.96 -10.69
N PHE A 55 -1.11 8.35 -11.04
CA PHE A 55 -2.35 9.08 -11.36
C PHE A 55 -3.12 9.55 -10.11
N TYR A 56 -2.63 9.28 -8.90
CA TYR A 56 -3.30 9.66 -7.65
C TYR A 56 -3.31 11.17 -7.40
N ASP A 57 -2.24 11.88 -7.79
CA ASP A 57 -2.09 13.33 -7.55
C ASP A 57 -2.62 14.21 -8.69
N ASN A 58 -3.02 13.60 -9.81
CA ASN A 58 -3.62 14.31 -10.95
C ASN A 58 -4.98 13.71 -11.30
N PRO A 59 -6.06 14.08 -10.58
CA PRO A 59 -7.38 14.06 -11.18
C PRO A 59 -7.33 15.11 -12.29
N ALA A 60 -6.96 14.69 -13.50
CA ALA A 60 -7.06 15.55 -14.67
C ALA A 60 -8.51 16.03 -14.76
N GLN A 61 -8.66 17.34 -14.58
CA GLN A 61 -9.75 18.26 -14.93
C GLN A 61 -11.10 17.68 -15.36
#